data_AF-A0A8S0VYG8-F1
#
_entry.id   AF-A0A8S0VYG8-F1
#
_cell.length_a   1.000
_cell.length_b   1.000
_cell.length_c   1.000
_cell.angle_alpha   90.00
_cell.angle_beta   90.00
_cell.angle_gamma   90.00
#
_symmetry.space_group_name_H-M   'P 1'
#
loop_
_entity.id
_entity.type
_entity.pdbx_description
1 polymer ?
#
loop_
_entity_poly.entity_id
_entity_poly.type
_entity_poly.pdbx_seq_one_letter_code
_entity_poly.pdbx_strand_id
1 'polypeptide(L)'
;MSPTKANGSETRTALDALRESGIVIAADGAEYYRIPEFSPTDATSNPSLVYAAVSKEGSEYRWLLEEAIRRAVDELAVDGEGSIEKITEKMMDWLLVLLGAEVLSRIPRRVSLSLDPRLFLPAFPPHSPQEDDRYHSILARCLSLHALAVKHLGSKPRILLKLPATPLGLRLAATLQSQHGIESNMTLIFGAVQARACAQAGIRVLSPFVGRVKDWFDANHGPAEVRDLADHPGIKLVREIKQMYKEEGYEGRTQIMAAGFRKPEEVLELVRTRREGGPDYVTLPPELLGGLKVLPYPSFSAPPSSSTSSSTVKADSPVYFTPTGPTPESLSLFLADLEKERIALDKVPEGLSKFGADTDKLEVLIRELISKEVSTLQHQYAQNEVERLIATKMKEDPAPAPAPTKQPPTVAQKTCTRGLRSVQVA
;
A
#
# COMPACT_ATOMS: atom_id res chain seq x y z
N MET A 1 -51.29 3.28 -31.24
CA MET A 1 -50.75 2.71 -29.99
C MET A 1 -49.24 2.64 -30.13
N SER A 2 -48.54 3.66 -29.63
CA SER A 2 -47.08 3.64 -29.53
C SER A 2 -46.69 2.77 -28.33
N PRO A 3 -45.67 1.91 -28.43
CA PRO A 3 -45.28 1.08 -27.30
C PRO A 3 -44.65 1.98 -26.23
N THR A 4 -45.29 2.04 -25.08
CA THR A 4 -44.72 2.58 -23.85
C THR A 4 -43.41 1.85 -23.56
N LYS A 5 -42.29 2.57 -23.65
CA LYS A 5 -41.02 2.12 -23.09
C LYS A 5 -41.26 1.86 -21.61
N ALA A 6 -41.10 0.61 -21.19
CA ALA A 6 -40.96 0.28 -19.79
C ALA A 6 -39.73 1.03 -19.27
N ASN A 7 -39.93 2.06 -18.44
CA ASN A 7 -38.87 2.60 -17.59
C ASN A 7 -38.50 1.49 -16.61
N GLY A 8 -37.48 0.71 -16.95
CA GLY A 8 -36.78 -0.12 -15.98
C GLY A 8 -36.11 0.82 -14.97
N SER A 9 -36.79 1.09 -13.86
CA SER A 9 -36.16 1.69 -12.68
C SER A 9 -35.08 0.71 -12.22
N GLU A 10 -33.83 0.93 -12.59
CA GLU A 10 -32.71 0.20 -11.96
C GLU A 10 -32.85 0.36 -10.45
N THR A 11 -32.93 -0.77 -9.75
CA THR A 11 -33.04 -0.78 -8.29
C THR A 11 -31.77 -0.15 -7.72
N ARG A 12 -31.91 1.05 -7.15
CA ARG A 12 -30.81 1.79 -6.51
C ARG A 12 -30.11 0.91 -5.47
N THR A 13 -28.79 0.88 -5.52
CA THR A 13 -27.97 0.04 -4.63
C THR A 13 -27.39 0.84 -3.47
N ALA A 14 -26.92 0.15 -2.43
CA ALA A 14 -26.21 0.77 -1.32
C ALA A 14 -24.89 1.43 -1.77
N LEU A 15 -24.24 0.90 -2.81
CA LEU A 15 -23.05 1.53 -3.41
C LEU A 15 -23.39 2.87 -4.08
N ASP A 16 -24.54 2.96 -4.76
CA ASP A 16 -25.00 4.22 -5.35
C ASP A 16 -25.30 5.26 -4.26
N ALA A 17 -26.01 4.85 -3.20
CA ALA A 17 -26.26 5.70 -2.04
C ALA A 17 -24.96 6.20 -1.38
N LEU A 18 -23.94 5.35 -1.26
CA LEU A 18 -22.64 5.75 -0.75
C LEU A 18 -21.97 6.81 -1.64
N ARG A 19 -21.99 6.64 -2.97
CA ARG A 19 -21.44 7.63 -3.91
C ARG A 19 -22.15 8.99 -3.83
N GLU A 20 -23.48 8.97 -3.71
CA GLU A 20 -24.30 10.17 -3.60
C GLU A 20 -24.15 10.89 -2.24
N SER A 21 -23.71 10.18 -1.20
CA SER A 21 -23.57 10.73 0.16
C SER A 21 -22.47 11.79 0.32
N GLY A 22 -21.56 11.89 -0.66
CA GLY A 22 -20.36 12.72 -0.60
C GLY A 22 -19.23 12.13 0.25
N ILE A 23 -19.41 10.94 0.85
CA ILE A 23 -18.29 10.17 1.42
C ILE A 23 -17.41 9.66 0.28
N VAL A 24 -16.11 9.94 0.35
CA VAL A 24 -15.18 9.47 -0.66
C VAL A 24 -14.84 7.99 -0.43
N ILE A 25 -14.85 7.20 -1.50
CA ILE A 25 -14.55 5.77 -1.44
C ILE A 25 -13.07 5.54 -1.75
N ALA A 26 -12.39 4.83 -0.85
CA ALA A 26 -11.09 4.25 -1.07
C ALA A 26 -11.20 2.72 -1.19
N ALA A 27 -10.41 2.10 -2.08
CA ALA A 27 -10.27 0.64 -2.09
C ALA A 27 -9.24 0.18 -1.06
N ASP A 28 -9.59 -0.78 -0.21
CA ASP A 28 -8.68 -1.41 0.76
C ASP A 28 -8.16 -2.73 0.18
N GLY A 29 -6.99 -2.69 -0.48
CA GLY A 29 -6.49 -3.86 -1.19
C GLY A 29 -5.22 -3.58 -1.96
N ALA A 30 -4.38 -4.61 -2.06
CA ALA A 30 -3.31 -4.66 -3.05
C ALA A 30 -3.81 -5.21 -4.42
N GLU A 31 -5.07 -5.66 -4.48
CA GLU A 31 -5.72 -6.22 -5.67
C GLU A 31 -6.02 -5.17 -6.76
N TYR A 32 -4.98 -4.56 -7.32
CA TYR A 32 -5.12 -3.41 -8.21
C TYR A 32 -5.90 -3.74 -9.50
N TYR A 33 -5.90 -4.99 -9.95
CA TYR A 33 -6.67 -5.44 -11.12
C TYR A 33 -8.18 -5.32 -10.92
N ARG A 34 -8.67 -5.35 -9.67
CA ARG A 34 -10.09 -5.22 -9.32
C ARG A 34 -10.54 -3.78 -9.06
N ILE A 35 -9.60 -2.84 -8.92
CA ILE A 35 -9.91 -1.42 -8.69
C ILE A 35 -10.91 -0.85 -9.73
N PRO A 36 -10.76 -1.14 -11.04
CA PRO A 36 -11.69 -0.64 -12.05
C PRO A 36 -13.15 -1.09 -11.84
N GLU A 37 -13.39 -2.23 -11.19
CA GLU A 37 -14.75 -2.77 -10.94
C GLU A 37 -15.63 -1.82 -10.12
N PHE A 38 -15.01 -1.00 -9.26
CA PHE A 38 -15.69 -0.16 -8.29
C PHE A 38 -15.40 1.34 -8.46
N SER A 39 -14.39 1.69 -9.25
CA SER A 39 -13.98 3.08 -9.53
C SER A 39 -13.80 3.93 -8.25
N PRO A 40 -12.98 3.49 -7.28
CA PRO A 40 -12.70 4.27 -6.07
C PRO A 40 -11.87 5.51 -6.40
N THR A 41 -11.94 6.52 -5.53
CA THR A 41 -11.17 7.77 -5.66
C THR A 41 -9.74 7.60 -5.12
N ASP A 42 -9.63 6.86 -4.02
CA ASP A 42 -8.40 6.60 -3.25
C ASP A 42 -8.14 5.09 -3.13
N ALA A 43 -6.99 4.73 -2.59
CA ALA A 43 -6.73 3.36 -2.17
C ALA A 43 -5.84 3.29 -0.91
N THR A 44 -5.92 2.18 -0.21
CA THR A 44 -5.04 1.85 0.92
C THR A 44 -4.44 0.47 0.76
N SER A 45 -3.14 0.37 1.03
CA SER A 45 -2.44 -0.89 1.22
C SER A 45 -2.10 -1.12 2.69
N ASN A 46 -1.85 -2.38 3.06
CA ASN A 46 -1.21 -2.79 4.32
C ASN A 46 -0.42 -4.09 4.08
N PRO A 47 0.51 -4.47 4.98
CA PRO A 47 1.37 -5.63 4.76
C PRO A 47 0.61 -6.93 4.50
N SER A 48 -0.46 -7.21 5.26
CA SER A 48 -1.29 -8.42 5.06
C SER A 48 -1.91 -8.46 3.68
N LEU A 49 -2.39 -7.32 3.16
CA LEU A 49 -2.97 -7.22 1.83
C LEU A 49 -1.92 -7.42 0.73
N VAL A 50 -0.72 -6.85 0.90
CA VAL A 50 0.40 -7.06 -0.02
C VAL A 50 0.79 -8.53 -0.05
N TYR A 51 1.03 -9.13 1.12
CA TYR A 51 1.34 -10.54 1.26
C TYR A 51 0.28 -11.43 0.60
N ALA A 52 -1.01 -11.19 0.89
CA ALA A 52 -2.11 -11.95 0.31
C ALA A 52 -2.21 -11.83 -1.22
N ALA A 53 -1.88 -10.67 -1.78
CA ALA A 53 -1.89 -10.45 -3.23
C ALA A 53 -0.73 -11.19 -3.92
N VAL A 54 0.48 -11.08 -3.38
CA VAL A 54 1.68 -11.64 -4.01
C VAL A 54 1.86 -13.14 -3.78
N SER A 55 1.27 -13.69 -2.72
CA SER A 55 1.40 -15.12 -2.36
C SER A 55 0.50 -16.06 -3.18
N LYS A 56 -0.40 -15.52 -4.00
CA LYS A 56 -1.26 -16.34 -4.86
C LYS A 56 -0.41 -16.97 -5.98
N GLU A 57 -0.54 -18.28 -6.18
CA GLU A 57 0.16 -18.98 -7.26
C GLU A 57 -0.38 -18.54 -8.63
N GLY A 58 0.49 -18.37 -9.61
CA GLY A 58 0.11 -17.84 -10.93
C GLY A 58 -0.38 -16.38 -10.89
N SER A 59 -0.07 -15.63 -9.83
CA SER A 59 -0.61 -14.30 -9.66
C SER A 59 -0.08 -13.29 -10.66
N GLU A 60 -0.94 -12.32 -10.98
CA GLU A 60 -0.62 -11.15 -11.80
C GLU A 60 0.47 -10.25 -11.18
N TYR A 61 1.00 -10.59 -10.00
CA TYR A 61 2.04 -9.85 -9.28
C TYR A 61 3.45 -10.38 -9.53
N ARG A 62 3.61 -11.50 -10.24
CA ARG A 62 4.94 -12.10 -10.45
C ARG A 62 5.93 -11.11 -11.09
N TRP A 63 5.52 -10.43 -12.15
CA TRP A 63 6.35 -9.42 -12.82
C TRP A 63 6.74 -8.28 -11.87
N LEU A 64 5.86 -7.91 -10.93
CA LEU A 64 6.08 -6.84 -9.95
C LEU A 64 7.17 -7.23 -8.96
N LEU A 65 7.16 -8.50 -8.51
CA LEU A 65 8.20 -9.05 -7.64
C LEU A 65 9.55 -9.12 -8.37
N GLU A 66 9.57 -9.63 -9.60
CA GLU A 66 10.79 -9.72 -10.42
C GLU A 66 11.40 -8.33 -10.68
N GLU A 67 10.56 -7.35 -11.04
CA GLU A 67 11.00 -5.96 -11.24
C GLU A 67 11.50 -5.33 -9.93
N ALA A 68 10.85 -5.58 -8.79
CA ALA A 68 11.32 -5.09 -7.49
C ALA A 68 12.70 -5.67 -7.12
N ILE A 69 12.92 -6.98 -7.37
CA ILE A 69 14.22 -7.63 -7.15
C ILE A 69 15.27 -6.98 -8.03
N ARG A 70 15.00 -6.86 -9.34
CA ARG A 70 15.94 -6.28 -10.30
C ARG A 70 16.35 -4.86 -9.90
N ARG A 71 15.38 -4.03 -9.51
CA ARG A 71 15.64 -2.65 -9.04
C ARG A 71 16.48 -2.61 -7.76
N ALA A 72 16.23 -3.51 -6.82
CA ALA A 72 16.98 -3.60 -5.59
C ALA A 72 18.44 -4.03 -5.83
N VAL A 73 18.64 -5.06 -6.68
CA VAL A 73 19.97 -5.54 -7.06
C VAL A 73 20.74 -4.47 -7.82
N ASP A 74 20.13 -3.82 -8.81
CA ASP A 74 20.79 -2.78 -9.62
C ASP A 74 21.29 -1.62 -8.74
N GLU A 75 20.48 -1.17 -7.77
CA GLU A 75 20.90 -0.08 -6.88
C GLU A 75 22.02 -0.50 -5.92
N LEU A 76 21.95 -1.70 -5.34
CA LEU A 76 22.96 -2.15 -4.38
C LEU A 76 24.27 -2.61 -5.03
N ALA A 77 24.22 -3.06 -6.29
CA ALA A 77 25.41 -3.40 -7.07
C ALA A 77 26.23 -2.15 -7.43
N VAL A 78 25.56 -1.01 -7.63
CA VAL A 78 26.23 0.30 -7.82
C VAL A 78 27.03 0.70 -6.57
N ASP A 79 26.54 0.34 -5.39
CA ASP A 79 27.18 0.68 -4.11
C ASP A 79 28.18 -0.41 -3.62
N GLY A 80 28.23 -1.57 -4.27
CA GLY A 80 29.16 -2.68 -3.93
C GLY A 80 28.81 -3.45 -2.65
N GLU A 81 27.62 -3.28 -2.09
CA GLU A 81 27.24 -3.78 -0.75
C GLU A 81 26.12 -4.86 -0.74
N GLY A 82 25.96 -5.65 -1.81
CA GLY A 82 24.81 -6.55 -1.98
C GLY A 82 24.81 -7.82 -1.11
N SER A 83 24.37 -7.75 0.15
CA SER A 83 23.94 -8.94 0.91
C SER A 83 22.46 -9.28 0.65
N ILE A 84 22.05 -10.54 0.86
CA ILE A 84 20.65 -10.98 0.67
C ILE A 84 19.72 -10.14 1.55
N GLU A 85 20.14 -9.81 2.78
CA GLU A 85 19.39 -8.98 3.73
C GLU A 85 19.15 -7.58 3.16
N LYS A 86 20.20 -6.90 2.69
CA LYS A 86 20.08 -5.55 2.11
C LYS A 86 19.22 -5.56 0.84
N ILE A 87 19.38 -6.56 -0.02
CA ILE A 87 18.55 -6.73 -1.22
C ILE A 87 17.09 -6.93 -0.83
N THR A 88 16.83 -7.73 0.21
CA THR A 88 15.47 -7.98 0.71
C THR A 88 14.82 -6.70 1.23
N GLU A 89 15.51 -5.94 2.09
CA GLU A 89 15.00 -4.66 2.61
C GLU A 89 14.71 -3.68 1.48
N LYS A 90 15.64 -3.55 0.52
CA LYS A 90 15.49 -2.64 -0.60
C LYS A 90 14.38 -3.06 -1.58
N MET A 91 14.23 -4.36 -1.79
CA MET A 91 13.16 -4.92 -2.60
C MET A 91 11.79 -4.64 -1.97
N MET A 92 11.65 -4.77 -0.65
CA MET A 92 10.40 -4.47 0.05
C MET A 92 9.94 -3.02 -0.19
N ASP A 93 10.87 -2.06 -0.14
CA ASP A 93 10.58 -0.67 -0.47
C ASP A 93 10.15 -0.51 -1.94
N TRP A 94 10.88 -1.14 -2.88
CA TRP A 94 10.53 -1.12 -4.29
C TRP A 94 9.17 -1.77 -4.57
N LEU A 95 8.85 -2.88 -3.92
CA LEU A 95 7.57 -3.56 -4.05
C LEU A 95 6.41 -2.64 -3.64
N LEU A 96 6.56 -1.90 -2.52
CA LEU A 96 5.57 -0.92 -2.09
C LEU A 96 5.39 0.22 -3.10
N VAL A 97 6.49 0.76 -3.63
CA VAL A 97 6.45 1.86 -4.61
C VAL A 97 5.85 1.42 -5.94
N LEU A 98 6.25 0.25 -6.47
CA LEU A 98 5.74 -0.29 -7.73
C LEU A 98 4.26 -0.66 -7.61
N LEU A 99 3.86 -1.29 -6.50
CA LEU A 99 2.45 -1.55 -6.23
C LEU A 99 1.65 -0.24 -6.15
N GLY A 100 2.21 0.77 -5.47
CA GLY A 100 1.64 2.11 -5.43
C GLY A 100 1.46 2.72 -6.82
N ALA A 101 2.42 2.54 -7.72
CA ALA A 101 2.35 2.99 -9.10
C ALA A 101 1.18 2.34 -9.86
N GLU A 102 1.05 1.02 -9.76
CA GLU A 102 -0.04 0.27 -10.38
C GLU A 102 -1.40 0.75 -9.86
N VAL A 103 -1.54 0.91 -8.55
CA VAL A 103 -2.76 1.44 -7.95
C VAL A 103 -3.06 2.86 -8.44
N LEU A 104 -2.07 3.76 -8.42
CA LEU A 104 -2.21 5.15 -8.84
C LEU A 104 -2.58 5.34 -10.30
N SER A 105 -2.19 4.42 -11.18
CA SER A 105 -2.61 4.43 -12.59
C SER A 105 -4.12 4.16 -12.77
N ARG A 106 -4.78 3.60 -11.75
CA ARG A 106 -6.20 3.18 -11.76
C ARG A 106 -7.10 4.03 -10.86
N ILE A 107 -6.54 4.97 -10.10
CA ILE A 107 -7.30 5.87 -9.22
C ILE A 107 -6.96 7.36 -9.45
N PRO A 108 -7.94 8.26 -9.32
CA PRO A 108 -7.74 9.67 -9.64
C PRO A 108 -6.94 10.45 -8.59
N ARG A 109 -6.88 9.98 -7.32
CA ARG A 109 -6.34 10.81 -6.25
C ARG A 109 -5.13 10.23 -5.54
N ARG A 110 -5.23 9.43 -4.47
CA ARG A 110 -4.02 9.04 -3.69
C ARG A 110 -4.06 7.61 -3.15
N VAL A 111 -2.87 7.06 -2.89
CA VAL A 111 -2.68 5.73 -2.27
C VAL A 111 -1.94 5.83 -0.93
N SER A 112 -2.36 5.07 0.08
CA SER A 112 -1.60 4.92 1.33
C SER A 112 -0.63 3.74 1.26
N LEU A 113 0.66 3.99 1.49
CA LEU A 113 1.72 2.97 1.55
C LEU A 113 2.11 2.72 3.01
N SER A 114 1.96 1.47 3.48
CA SER A 114 2.24 1.13 4.88
C SER A 114 3.70 0.78 5.10
N LEU A 115 4.29 1.37 6.13
CA LEU A 115 5.61 1.02 6.62
C LEU A 115 5.59 -0.36 7.30
N ASP A 116 6.77 -0.95 7.45
CA ASP A 116 6.95 -2.19 8.20
C ASP A 116 6.43 -2.02 9.65
N PRO A 117 5.40 -2.77 10.06
CA PRO A 117 4.78 -2.64 11.38
C PRO A 117 5.71 -3.06 12.52
N ARG A 118 6.71 -3.91 12.24
CA ARG A 118 7.68 -4.39 13.24
C ARG A 118 8.53 -3.24 13.79
N LEU A 119 8.74 -2.20 12.99
CA LEU A 119 9.44 -0.98 13.39
C LEU A 119 8.75 -0.25 14.55
N PHE A 120 7.46 -0.49 14.77
CA PHE A 120 6.65 0.16 15.80
C PHE A 120 6.39 -0.74 17.01
N LEU A 121 7.08 -1.87 17.12
CA LEU A 121 7.05 -2.74 18.30
C LEU A 121 8.24 -2.45 19.23
N PRO A 122 8.05 -2.42 20.56
CA PRO A 122 6.75 -2.44 21.24
C PRO A 122 5.94 -1.16 20.95
N ALA A 123 4.60 -1.27 21.00
CA ALA A 123 3.69 -0.18 20.59
C ALA A 123 3.73 1.03 21.53
N PHE A 124 3.88 0.78 22.84
CA PHE A 124 3.89 1.79 23.89
C PHE A 124 5.10 1.56 24.81
N PRO A 125 6.33 1.81 24.34
CA PRO A 125 7.53 1.66 25.15
C PRO A 125 7.59 2.74 26.25
N PRO A 126 8.25 2.46 27.39
CA PRO A 126 8.65 3.52 28.30
C PRO A 126 9.64 4.46 27.60
N HIS A 127 9.63 5.74 27.97
CA HIS A 127 10.58 6.70 27.41
C HIS A 127 12.02 6.32 27.77
N SER A 128 12.88 6.20 26.76
CA SER A 128 14.30 5.86 26.91
C SER A 128 15.13 6.45 25.76
N PRO A 129 16.46 6.65 25.92
CA PRO A 129 17.32 7.10 24.82
C PRO A 129 17.27 6.19 23.58
N GLN A 130 17.02 4.90 23.77
CA GLN A 130 16.87 3.94 22.66
C GLN A 130 15.65 4.29 21.78
N GLU A 131 14.62 4.93 22.33
CA GLU A 131 13.47 5.39 21.54
C GLU A 131 13.83 6.56 20.61
N ASP A 132 14.79 7.40 20.98
CA ASP A 132 15.27 8.47 20.10
C ASP A 132 16.10 7.89 18.93
N ASP A 133 16.96 6.91 19.19
CA ASP A 133 17.70 6.21 18.13
C ASP A 133 16.73 5.51 17.16
N ARG A 134 15.71 4.83 17.69
CA ARG A 134 14.64 4.22 16.88
C ARG A 134 13.90 5.27 16.06
N TYR A 135 13.54 6.39 16.66
CA TYR A 135 12.90 7.51 15.96
C TYR A 135 13.73 7.99 14.77
N HIS A 136 15.03 8.25 14.96
CA HIS A 136 15.89 8.71 13.88
C HIS A 136 16.07 7.68 12.77
N SER A 137 16.23 6.39 13.14
CA SER A 137 16.34 5.28 12.19
C SER A 137 15.07 5.13 11.34
N ILE A 138 13.89 5.16 11.96
CA ILE A 138 12.61 5.01 11.24
C ILE A 138 12.29 6.25 10.42
N LEU A 139 12.63 7.46 10.90
CA LEU A 139 12.50 8.68 10.11
C LEU A 139 13.34 8.59 8.83
N ALA A 140 14.60 8.12 8.93
CA ALA A 140 15.45 7.91 7.77
C ALA A 140 14.84 6.91 6.78
N ARG A 141 14.23 5.82 7.26
CA ARG A 141 13.49 4.87 6.39
C ARG A 141 12.29 5.52 5.71
N CYS A 142 11.48 6.29 6.43
CA CYS A 142 10.33 7.02 5.86
C CYS A 142 10.77 8.00 4.76
N LEU A 143 11.85 8.75 5.00
CA LEU A 143 12.42 9.68 4.02
C LEU A 143 13.00 8.95 2.80
N SER A 144 13.68 7.82 3.01
CA SER A 144 14.20 6.96 1.95
C SER A 144 13.07 6.42 1.07
N LEU A 145 12.01 5.86 1.67
CA LEU A 145 10.85 5.34 0.94
C LEU A 145 10.14 6.46 0.16
N HIS A 146 9.99 7.64 0.76
CA HIS A 146 9.41 8.79 0.06
C HIS A 146 10.28 9.25 -1.11
N ALA A 147 11.61 9.32 -0.92
CA ALA A 147 12.54 9.66 -2.00
C ALA A 147 12.49 8.64 -3.14
N LEU A 148 12.34 7.34 -2.82
CA LEU A 148 12.15 6.28 -3.79
C LEU A 148 10.85 6.48 -4.59
N ALA A 149 9.76 6.81 -3.90
CA ALA A 149 8.49 7.13 -4.54
C ALA A 149 8.59 8.38 -5.43
N VAL A 150 9.31 9.43 -5.00
CA VAL A 150 9.58 10.62 -5.82
C VAL A 150 10.36 10.25 -7.08
N LYS A 151 11.40 9.42 -6.96
CA LYS A 151 12.23 8.96 -8.08
C LYS A 151 11.39 8.20 -9.12
N HIS A 152 10.43 7.39 -8.68
CA HIS A 152 9.64 6.54 -9.57
C HIS A 152 8.35 7.19 -10.09
N LEU A 153 7.64 7.94 -9.25
CA LEU A 153 6.30 8.48 -9.53
C LEU A 153 6.32 9.98 -9.87
N GLY A 154 7.49 10.64 -9.78
CA GLY A 154 7.67 12.07 -10.01
C GLY A 154 7.67 12.92 -8.74
N SER A 155 7.96 14.22 -8.90
CA SER A 155 8.31 15.15 -7.80
C SER A 155 7.22 15.39 -6.74
N LYS A 156 5.97 15.03 -7.02
CA LYS A 156 4.83 15.17 -6.09
C LYS A 156 4.03 13.86 -6.10
N PRO A 157 4.58 12.78 -5.53
CA PRO A 157 3.93 11.48 -5.58
C PRO A 157 2.61 11.57 -4.81
N ARG A 158 1.54 11.02 -5.38
CA ARG A 158 0.20 11.03 -4.77
C ARG A 158 0.07 9.96 -3.68
N ILE A 159 1.01 9.94 -2.74
CA ILE A 159 1.12 8.92 -1.70
C ILE A 159 0.90 9.51 -0.30
N LEU A 160 0.40 8.68 0.61
CA LEU A 160 0.45 8.92 2.05
C LEU A 160 1.31 7.83 2.69
N LEU A 161 2.22 8.21 3.59
CA LEU A 161 2.88 7.22 4.44
C LEU A 161 1.92 6.79 5.55
N LYS A 162 1.63 5.49 5.62
CA LYS A 162 0.70 4.94 6.60
C LYS A 162 1.46 4.39 7.80
N LEU A 163 1.19 5.00 8.95
CA LEU A 163 1.90 4.79 10.21
C LEU A 163 0.91 4.42 11.32
N PRO A 164 1.24 3.51 12.24
CA PRO A 164 0.35 3.20 13.36
C PRO A 164 0.31 4.36 14.36
N ALA A 165 -0.85 4.60 14.98
CA ALA A 165 -1.05 5.66 15.97
C ALA A 165 -0.48 5.32 17.37
N THR A 166 0.81 4.99 17.40
CA THR A 166 1.64 4.88 18.62
C THR A 166 2.29 6.24 18.94
N PRO A 167 2.86 6.44 20.14
CA PRO A 167 3.62 7.66 20.44
C PRO A 167 4.72 7.95 19.41
N LEU A 168 5.48 6.90 19.03
CA LEU A 168 6.53 6.98 18.03
C LEU A 168 5.97 7.32 16.64
N GLY A 169 4.89 6.65 16.22
CA GLY A 169 4.24 6.91 14.94
C GLY A 169 3.65 8.32 14.83
N LEU A 170 3.03 8.84 15.90
CA LEU A 170 2.52 10.21 15.96
C LEU A 170 3.65 11.24 15.88
N ARG A 171 4.75 11.04 16.62
CA ARG A 171 5.93 11.90 16.56
C ARG A 171 6.56 11.90 15.16
N LEU A 172 6.69 10.74 14.53
CA LEU A 172 7.18 10.62 13.14
C LEU A 172 6.27 11.34 12.16
N ALA A 173 4.95 11.12 12.23
CA ALA A 173 3.98 11.76 11.35
C ALA A 173 3.97 13.29 11.50
N ALA A 174 4.10 13.81 12.73
CA ALA A 174 4.23 15.24 12.99
C ALA A 174 5.46 15.82 12.28
N THR A 175 6.64 15.20 12.44
CA THR A 175 7.88 15.62 11.78
C THR A 175 7.81 15.53 10.27
N LEU A 176 7.31 14.42 9.73
CA LEU A 176 7.13 14.22 8.29
C LEU A 176 6.26 15.34 7.69
N GLN A 177 5.15 15.67 8.35
CA GLN A 177 4.25 16.72 7.91
C GLN A 177 4.85 18.13 8.05
N SER A 178 5.42 18.46 9.21
CA SER A 178 5.84 19.83 9.54
C SER A 178 7.19 20.22 8.95
N GLN A 179 8.13 19.28 8.83
CA GLN A 179 9.49 19.55 8.36
C GLN A 179 9.72 19.13 6.91
N HIS A 180 9.01 18.10 6.43
CA HIS A 180 9.24 17.53 5.09
C HIS A 180 8.04 17.68 4.14
N GLY A 181 6.87 18.13 4.63
CA GLY A 181 5.66 18.23 3.81
C GLY A 181 5.12 16.87 3.35
N ILE A 182 5.51 15.78 4.01
CA ILE A 182 5.11 14.41 3.69
C ILE A 182 3.86 14.07 4.49
N GLU A 183 2.74 13.92 3.78
CA GLU A 183 1.45 13.62 4.39
C GLU A 183 1.36 12.16 4.85
N SER A 184 0.71 11.95 5.99
CA SER A 184 0.55 10.62 6.61
C SER A 184 -0.92 10.20 6.76
N ASN A 185 -1.13 8.89 6.80
CA ASN A 185 -2.38 8.25 7.20
C ASN A 185 -2.16 7.45 8.50
N MET A 186 -2.71 7.91 9.62
CA MET A 186 -2.59 7.18 10.87
C MET A 186 -3.55 6.00 10.93
N THR A 187 -3.02 4.79 11.06
CA THR A 187 -3.79 3.54 11.15
C THR A 187 -3.82 3.01 12.58
N LEU A 188 -4.60 1.95 12.83
CA LEU A 188 -4.77 1.37 14.18
C LEU A 188 -5.29 2.41 15.19
N ILE A 189 -6.27 3.21 14.75
CA ILE A 189 -7.01 4.12 15.62
C ILE A 189 -8.21 3.37 16.20
N PHE A 190 -8.30 3.33 17.52
CA PHE A 190 -9.35 2.62 18.26
C PHE A 190 -10.08 3.49 19.29
N GLY A 191 -9.62 4.73 19.52
CA GLY A 191 -10.18 5.63 20.52
C GLY A 191 -10.01 7.11 20.18
N ALA A 192 -10.72 7.96 20.92
CA ALA A 192 -10.76 9.40 20.69
C ALA A 192 -9.44 10.08 21.11
N VAL A 193 -8.76 9.55 22.12
CA VAL A 193 -7.44 10.04 22.57
C VAL A 193 -6.41 10.00 21.43
N GLN A 194 -6.33 8.88 20.70
CA GLN A 194 -5.46 8.77 19.53
C GLN A 194 -5.86 9.75 18.42
N ALA A 195 -7.17 9.90 18.16
CA ALA A 195 -7.66 10.80 17.12
C ALA A 195 -7.40 12.28 17.45
N ARG A 196 -7.55 12.70 18.71
CA ARG A 196 -7.18 14.04 19.17
C ARG A 196 -5.70 14.30 18.95
N ALA A 197 -4.84 13.36 19.36
CA ALA A 197 -3.40 13.46 19.16
C ALA A 197 -3.03 13.60 17.65
N CYS A 198 -3.73 12.88 16.77
CA CYS A 198 -3.51 13.02 15.32
C CYS A 198 -3.82 14.43 14.80
N ALA A 199 -4.94 15.02 15.23
CA ALA A 199 -5.33 16.35 14.81
C ALA A 199 -4.38 17.42 15.35
N GLN A 200 -3.98 17.30 16.61
CA GLN A 200 -3.01 18.19 17.26
C GLN A 200 -1.63 18.14 16.60
N ALA A 201 -1.19 16.95 16.15
CA ALA A 201 0.03 16.77 15.39
C ALA A 201 -0.04 17.29 13.94
N GLY A 202 -1.20 17.78 13.49
CA GLY A 202 -1.40 18.32 12.14
C GLY A 202 -1.48 17.26 11.04
N ILE A 203 -1.81 16.02 11.39
CA ILE A 203 -1.79 14.90 10.45
C ILE A 203 -2.93 15.04 9.43
N ARG A 204 -2.69 14.60 8.19
CA ARG A 204 -3.66 14.71 7.09
C ARG A 204 -4.84 13.75 7.22
N VAL A 205 -4.60 12.46 7.48
CA VAL A 205 -5.64 11.42 7.54
C VAL A 205 -5.45 10.54 8.76
N LEU A 206 -6.55 10.08 9.35
CA LEU A 206 -6.56 8.97 10.30
C LEU A 206 -7.61 7.93 9.90
N SER A 207 -7.36 6.67 10.27
CA SER A 207 -8.19 5.53 9.91
C SER A 207 -8.68 4.79 11.16
N PRO A 208 -9.88 5.11 11.69
CA PRO A 208 -10.50 4.37 12.80
C PRO A 208 -11.05 3.02 12.33
N PHE A 209 -10.75 1.94 13.07
CA PHE A 209 -11.08 0.57 12.69
C PHE A 209 -12.42 0.12 13.27
N VAL A 210 -13.51 0.38 12.55
CA VAL A 210 -14.90 0.18 13.00
C VAL A 210 -15.15 -1.25 13.51
N GLY A 211 -14.86 -2.26 12.70
CA GLY A 211 -15.12 -3.64 13.06
C GLY A 211 -14.23 -4.15 14.21
N ARG A 212 -12.96 -3.73 14.27
CA ARG A 212 -12.06 -4.18 15.36
C ARG A 212 -12.45 -3.56 16.71
N VAL A 213 -13.05 -2.38 16.70
CA VAL A 213 -13.64 -1.79 17.91
C VAL A 213 -14.79 -2.69 18.40
N LYS A 214 -15.70 -3.09 17.50
CA LYS A 214 -16.79 -4.03 17.86
C LYS A 214 -16.25 -5.33 18.43
N ASP A 215 -15.28 -5.95 17.76
CA ASP A 215 -14.69 -7.22 18.21
C ASP A 215 -14.13 -7.11 19.64
N TRP A 216 -13.50 -5.99 20.00
CA TRP A 216 -12.97 -5.76 21.35
C TRP A 216 -14.09 -5.56 22.38
N PHE A 217 -15.14 -4.81 22.04
CA PHE A 217 -16.29 -4.63 22.93
C PHE A 217 -16.99 -5.95 23.21
N ASP A 218 -17.24 -6.76 22.17
CA ASP A 218 -17.87 -8.08 22.30
C ASP A 218 -17.03 -9.02 23.20
N ALA A 219 -15.70 -8.97 23.07
CA ALA A 219 -14.79 -9.80 23.85
C ALA A 219 -14.73 -9.41 25.34
N ASN A 220 -14.87 -8.12 25.67
CA ASN A 220 -14.71 -7.61 27.04
C ASN A 220 -16.03 -7.45 27.81
N HIS A 221 -17.15 -7.30 27.10
CA HIS A 221 -18.47 -7.05 27.72
C HIS A 221 -19.51 -8.12 27.38
N GLY A 222 -19.11 -9.14 26.60
CA GLY A 222 -20.01 -10.12 26.00
C GLY A 222 -20.57 -9.64 24.66
N PRO A 223 -20.97 -10.57 23.76
CA PRO A 223 -21.55 -10.19 22.48
C PRO A 223 -22.87 -9.45 22.72
N ALA A 224 -22.89 -8.16 22.45
CA ALA A 224 -24.12 -7.41 22.40
C ALA A 224 -24.83 -7.74 21.08
N GLU A 225 -26.10 -8.11 21.13
CA GLU A 225 -26.96 -7.97 19.96
C GLU A 225 -27.02 -6.48 19.62
N VAL A 226 -26.25 -6.06 18.62
CA VAL A 226 -26.41 -4.74 18.01
C VAL A 226 -27.72 -4.81 17.21
N ARG A 227 -28.83 -4.53 17.90
CA ARG A 227 -30.17 -4.52 17.31
C ARG A 227 -30.36 -3.32 16.38
N ASP A 228 -29.71 -2.21 16.72
CA ASP A 228 -29.61 -1.01 15.89
C ASP A 228 -28.14 -0.71 15.60
N LEU A 229 -27.77 -0.55 14.32
CA LEU A 229 -26.41 -0.20 13.93
C LEU A 229 -25.97 1.17 14.46
N ALA A 230 -26.92 2.04 14.86
CA ALA A 230 -26.61 3.26 15.60
C ALA A 230 -25.89 2.98 16.93
N ASP A 231 -26.10 1.79 17.52
CA ASP A 231 -25.42 1.36 18.74
C ASP A 231 -24.07 0.69 18.52
N HIS A 232 -23.66 0.49 17.26
CA HIS A 232 -22.38 -0.12 16.93
C HIS A 232 -21.20 0.72 17.47
N PRO A 233 -20.35 0.17 18.36
CA PRO A 233 -19.35 0.96 19.09
C PRO A 233 -18.31 1.61 18.15
N GLY A 234 -17.92 0.92 17.06
CA GLY A 234 -17.03 1.52 16.05
C GLY A 234 -17.67 2.67 15.25
N ILE A 235 -19.00 2.67 15.05
CA ILE A 235 -19.70 3.76 14.37
C ILE A 235 -19.84 4.95 15.31
N LYS A 236 -20.17 4.68 16.59
CA LYS A 236 -20.16 5.69 17.66
C LYS A 236 -18.81 6.40 17.75
N LEU A 237 -17.70 5.65 17.73
CA LEU A 237 -16.35 6.23 17.72
C LEU A 237 -16.13 7.18 16.53
N VAL A 238 -16.53 6.79 15.31
CA VAL A 238 -16.39 7.68 14.13
C VAL A 238 -17.19 8.98 14.29
N ARG A 239 -18.41 8.90 14.81
CA ARG A 239 -19.26 10.06 15.09
C ARG A 239 -18.66 10.95 16.18
N GLU A 240 -18.15 10.33 17.25
CA GLU A 240 -17.46 11.01 18.35
C GLU A 240 -16.23 11.77 17.84
N ILE A 241 -15.38 11.15 17.02
CA ILE A 241 -14.21 11.81 16.44
C ILE A 241 -14.63 13.00 15.57
N LYS A 242 -15.67 12.85 14.73
CA LYS A 242 -16.16 13.94 13.88
C LYS A 242 -16.67 15.11 14.72
N GLN A 243 -17.44 14.83 15.77
CA GLN A 243 -17.96 15.85 16.68
C GLN A 243 -16.83 16.55 17.44
N MET A 244 -15.88 15.79 17.98
CA MET A 244 -14.67 16.33 18.63
C MET A 244 -13.90 17.25 17.69
N TYR A 245 -13.69 16.86 16.43
CA TYR A 245 -12.97 17.70 15.47
C TYR A 245 -13.71 18.99 15.15
N LYS A 246 -15.04 18.98 15.13
CA LYS A 246 -15.83 20.20 14.99
C LYS A 246 -15.70 21.11 16.22
N GLU A 247 -15.86 20.55 17.42
CA GLU A 247 -15.79 21.29 18.69
C GLU A 247 -14.40 21.89 18.97
N GLU A 248 -13.34 21.23 18.52
CA GLU A 248 -11.94 21.63 18.76
C GLU A 248 -11.32 22.39 17.57
N GLY A 249 -12.10 22.65 16.49
CA GLY A 249 -11.63 23.43 15.35
C GLY A 249 -10.68 22.70 14.39
N TYR A 250 -10.71 21.36 14.40
CA TYR A 250 -9.94 20.48 13.50
C TYR A 250 -10.73 19.98 12.28
N GLU A 251 -12.03 20.29 12.19
CA GLU A 251 -12.87 19.86 11.08
C GLU A 251 -12.26 20.24 9.71
N GLY A 252 -12.13 19.25 8.83
CA GLY A 252 -11.56 19.41 7.49
C GLY A 252 -10.03 19.54 7.43
N ARG A 253 -9.35 19.78 8.57
CA ARG A 253 -7.88 19.80 8.65
C ARG A 253 -7.32 18.39 8.65
N THR A 254 -7.87 17.56 9.53
CA THR A 254 -7.57 16.13 9.62
C THR A 254 -8.78 15.33 9.18
N GLN A 255 -8.56 14.46 8.20
CA GLN A 255 -9.61 13.72 7.53
C GLN A 255 -9.84 12.36 8.19
N ILE A 256 -11.11 11.99 8.38
CA ILE A 256 -11.50 10.71 8.98
C ILE A 256 -11.78 9.71 7.86
N MET A 257 -10.98 8.64 7.78
CA MET A 257 -11.16 7.53 6.85
C MET A 257 -11.55 6.25 7.58
N ALA A 258 -12.84 6.04 7.80
CA ALA A 258 -13.30 4.85 8.50
C ALA A 258 -12.90 3.56 7.75
N ALA A 259 -12.39 2.58 8.48
CA ALA A 259 -11.76 1.38 7.93
C ALA A 259 -12.19 0.12 8.69
N GLY A 260 -11.88 -1.05 8.10
CA GLY A 260 -11.98 -2.32 8.80
C GLY A 260 -13.41 -2.72 9.18
N PHE A 261 -14.39 -2.41 8.33
CA PHE A 261 -15.77 -2.87 8.41
C PHE A 261 -15.86 -4.41 8.32
N ARG A 262 -16.92 -4.99 8.89
CA ARG A 262 -17.24 -6.43 8.82
C ARG A 262 -18.35 -6.70 7.81
N LYS A 263 -19.31 -5.78 7.66
CA LYS A 263 -20.49 -6.00 6.82
C LYS A 263 -20.88 -4.73 6.03
N PRO A 264 -21.48 -4.86 4.83
CA PRO A 264 -21.96 -3.72 4.05
C PRO A 264 -22.91 -2.80 4.80
N GLU A 265 -23.75 -3.35 5.69
CA GLU A 265 -24.76 -2.58 6.43
C GLU A 265 -24.13 -1.55 7.39
N GLU A 266 -22.94 -1.83 7.93
CA GLU A 266 -22.20 -0.88 8.79
C GLU A 266 -21.81 0.38 8.02
N VAL A 267 -21.45 0.24 6.74
CA VAL A 267 -21.15 1.37 5.85
C VAL A 267 -22.41 2.14 5.53
N LEU A 268 -23.52 1.41 5.30
CA LEU A 268 -24.80 2.00 4.98
C LEU A 268 -25.36 2.85 6.12
N GLU A 269 -25.13 2.43 7.37
CA GLU A 269 -25.50 3.21 8.53
C GLU A 269 -24.76 4.56 8.58
N LEU A 270 -23.47 4.59 8.22
CA LEU A 270 -22.71 5.84 8.12
C LEU A 270 -23.22 6.75 6.99
N VAL A 271 -23.69 6.17 5.89
CA VAL A 271 -24.37 6.91 4.82
C VAL A 271 -25.70 7.49 5.32
N ARG A 272 -26.52 6.69 6.00
CA ARG A 272 -27.84 7.08 6.52
C ARG A 272 -27.72 8.24 7.50
N THR A 273 -26.74 8.19 8.40
CA THR A 273 -26.54 9.21 9.44
C THR A 273 -25.52 10.26 9.05
N ARG A 274 -25.15 10.39 7.77
CA ARG A 274 -24.08 11.30 7.32
C ARG A 274 -24.21 12.72 7.85
N ARG A 275 -25.45 13.20 7.99
CA ARG A 275 -25.82 14.52 8.52
C ARG A 275 -25.58 14.69 10.02
N GLU A 276 -25.68 13.62 10.79
CA GLU A 276 -25.43 13.61 12.25
C GLU A 276 -23.93 13.57 12.58
N GLY A 277 -23.11 13.23 11.58
CA GLY A 277 -21.70 12.95 11.75
C GLY A 277 -21.34 11.70 10.97
N GLY A 278 -20.18 11.72 10.34
CA GLY A 278 -19.73 10.62 9.50
C GLY A 278 -18.33 10.89 9.00
N PRO A 279 -17.65 9.85 8.49
CA PRO A 279 -16.30 10.00 8.03
C PRO A 279 -16.27 10.83 6.75
N ASP A 280 -15.10 11.35 6.42
CA ASP A 280 -14.86 12.01 5.13
C ASP A 280 -14.59 10.95 4.03
N TYR A 281 -14.05 9.79 4.44
CA TYR A 281 -13.73 8.65 3.58
C TYR A 281 -14.19 7.33 4.21
N VAL A 282 -14.47 6.33 3.37
CA VAL A 282 -14.48 4.93 3.78
C VAL A 282 -13.44 4.18 2.94
N THR A 283 -12.67 3.30 3.57
CA THR A 283 -11.82 2.35 2.84
C THR A 283 -12.40 0.95 2.96
N LEU A 284 -12.66 0.31 1.82
CA LEU A 284 -13.44 -0.92 1.73
C LEU A 284 -12.73 -1.96 0.85
N PRO A 285 -12.63 -3.22 1.30
CA PRO A 285 -12.12 -4.29 0.46
C PRO A 285 -13.12 -4.61 -0.67
N PRO A 286 -12.64 -5.22 -1.78
CA PRO A 286 -13.49 -5.56 -2.92
C PRO A 286 -14.74 -6.36 -2.56
N GLU A 287 -14.67 -7.23 -1.56
CA GLU A 287 -15.79 -8.07 -1.11
C GLU A 287 -16.93 -7.23 -0.52
N LEU A 288 -16.60 -6.20 0.27
CA LEU A 288 -17.60 -5.28 0.83
C LEU A 288 -18.16 -4.34 -0.25
N LEU A 289 -17.31 -3.88 -1.18
CA LEU A 289 -17.76 -3.09 -2.33
C LEU A 289 -18.71 -3.90 -3.23
N GLY A 290 -18.42 -5.18 -3.46
CA GLY A 290 -19.29 -6.11 -4.16
C GLY A 290 -20.61 -6.33 -3.43
N GLY A 291 -20.58 -6.50 -2.10
CA GLY A 291 -21.77 -6.57 -1.27
C GLY A 291 -22.66 -5.32 -1.38
N LEU A 292 -22.07 -4.12 -1.31
CA LEU A 292 -22.80 -2.86 -1.48
C LEU A 292 -23.42 -2.70 -2.88
N LYS A 293 -22.76 -3.24 -3.91
CA LYS A 293 -23.24 -3.20 -5.30
C LYS A 293 -24.49 -4.04 -5.53
N VAL A 294 -24.74 -5.06 -4.71
CA VAL A 294 -25.92 -5.95 -4.84
C VAL A 294 -26.96 -5.71 -3.75
N LEU A 295 -26.62 -4.97 -2.69
CA LEU A 295 -27.54 -4.65 -1.60
C LEU A 295 -28.51 -3.54 -2.05
N PRO A 296 -29.84 -3.81 -2.10
CA PRO A 296 -30.81 -2.78 -2.44
C PRO A 296 -30.84 -1.68 -1.39
N TYR A 297 -30.92 -0.42 -1.82
CA TYR A 297 -31.11 0.72 -0.92
C TYR A 297 -32.54 1.24 -1.02
N PRO A 298 -33.38 1.06 0.02
CA PRO A 298 -34.71 1.63 0.02
C PRO A 298 -34.61 3.16 -0.07
N SER A 299 -35.55 3.78 -0.78
CA SER A 299 -35.72 5.23 -0.79
C SER A 299 -36.13 5.73 0.60
N PHE A 300 -35.18 5.84 1.52
CA PHE A 300 -35.42 6.47 2.82
C PHE A 300 -35.53 7.97 2.62
N SER A 301 -36.61 8.57 3.09
CA SER A 301 -36.71 10.03 3.23
C SER A 301 -35.57 10.48 4.14
N ALA A 302 -34.74 11.39 3.65
CA ALA A 302 -33.67 11.97 4.46
C ALA A 302 -34.27 12.50 5.78
N PRO A 303 -33.64 12.23 6.94
CA PRO A 303 -34.15 12.75 8.21
C PRO A 303 -34.26 14.29 8.15
N PRO A 304 -35.28 14.87 8.82
CA PRO A 304 -35.49 16.31 8.84
C PRO A 304 -34.26 17.02 9.37
N SER A 305 -33.99 18.22 8.83
CA SER A 305 -32.86 19.05 9.21
C SER A 305 -32.87 19.34 10.70
N SER A 306 -31.92 18.79 11.46
CA SER A 306 -31.60 19.33 12.78
C SER A 306 -30.71 20.56 12.59
N SER A 307 -31.14 21.67 13.18
CA SER A 307 -30.46 22.96 13.12
C SER A 307 -29.04 22.83 13.67
N THR A 308 -28.06 23.31 12.89
CA THR A 308 -26.66 23.48 13.29
C THR A 308 -26.60 24.32 14.57
N SER A 309 -26.35 23.69 15.71
CA SER A 309 -25.95 24.42 16.91
C SER A 309 -24.57 25.02 16.66
N SER A 310 -24.48 26.34 16.84
CA SER A 310 -23.23 27.09 16.91
C SER A 310 -22.42 26.56 18.08
N SER A 311 -21.46 25.67 17.82
CA SER A 311 -20.52 25.22 18.85
C SER A 311 -19.44 26.27 19.05
N THR A 312 -19.44 26.90 20.22
CA THR A 312 -18.26 27.59 20.77
C THR A 312 -17.12 26.58 20.89
N VAL A 313 -15.92 26.94 20.41
CA VAL A 313 -14.72 26.11 20.55
C VAL A 313 -14.49 25.82 22.04
N LYS A 314 -14.39 24.55 22.42
CA LYS A 314 -14.05 24.17 23.81
C LYS A 314 -12.59 24.58 24.07
N ALA A 315 -12.39 25.44 25.07
CA ALA A 315 -11.07 25.98 25.40
C ALA A 315 -10.18 25.02 26.23
N ASP A 316 -10.75 23.97 26.85
CA ASP A 316 -10.07 23.14 27.86
C ASP A 316 -9.77 21.69 27.43
N SER A 317 -9.64 21.41 26.12
CA SER A 317 -9.24 20.07 25.68
C SER A 317 -7.78 19.77 26.00
N PRO A 318 -7.44 18.55 26.47
CA PRO A 318 -6.05 18.18 26.79
C PRO A 318 -5.18 18.23 25.54
N VAL A 319 -3.95 18.76 25.68
CA VAL A 319 -2.96 18.80 24.61
C VAL A 319 -1.97 17.65 24.79
N TYR A 320 -2.00 16.69 23.87
CA TYR A 320 -1.13 15.52 23.83
C TYR A 320 0.06 15.74 22.89
N PHE A 321 -0.18 16.39 21.76
CA PHE A 321 0.81 16.61 20.70
C PHE A 321 0.75 18.03 20.17
N THR A 322 1.77 18.40 19.40
CA THR A 322 1.81 19.60 18.55
C THR A 322 2.46 19.22 17.22
N PRO A 323 2.48 20.10 16.20
CA PRO A 323 3.23 19.83 14.96
C PRO A 323 4.74 19.62 15.17
N THR A 324 5.28 20.00 16.33
CA THR A 324 6.68 19.74 16.73
C THR A 324 6.86 18.50 17.60
N GLY A 325 5.79 17.72 17.85
CA GLY A 325 5.80 16.56 18.72
C GLY A 325 5.32 16.83 20.16
N PRO A 326 5.39 15.82 21.04
CA PRO A 326 4.94 15.95 22.44
C PRO A 326 6.09 16.43 23.35
N THR A 327 5.74 17.08 24.46
CA THR A 327 6.61 17.20 25.64
C THR A 327 6.50 15.95 26.52
N PRO A 328 7.45 15.68 27.44
CA PRO A 328 7.34 14.56 28.39
C PRO A 328 6.03 14.55 29.20
N GLU A 329 5.54 15.70 29.63
CA GLU A 329 4.30 15.85 30.39
C GLU A 329 3.08 15.52 29.53
N SER A 330 3.02 16.08 28.31
CA SER A 330 1.91 15.82 27.38
C SER A 330 1.87 14.36 26.91
N LEU A 331 3.03 13.71 26.76
CA LEU A 331 3.12 12.29 26.46
C LEU A 331 2.65 11.44 27.63
N SER A 332 3.03 11.81 28.86
CA SER A 332 2.56 11.12 30.07
C SER A 332 1.04 11.22 30.21
N LEU A 333 0.47 12.40 29.91
CA LEU A 333 -0.97 12.62 29.88
C LEU A 333 -1.65 11.77 28.79
N PHE A 334 -1.09 11.74 27.58
CA PHE A 334 -1.59 10.89 26.48
C PHE A 334 -1.67 9.42 26.89
N LEU A 335 -0.59 8.88 27.47
CA LEU A 335 -0.56 7.50 27.94
C LEU A 335 -1.56 7.23 29.08
N ALA A 336 -1.69 8.17 30.02
CA ALA A 336 -2.66 8.06 31.11
C ALA A 336 -4.12 8.05 30.60
N ASP A 337 -4.43 8.85 29.58
CA ASP A 337 -5.76 8.87 28.98
C ASP A 337 -6.02 7.64 28.08
N LEU A 338 -4.99 7.10 27.40
CA LEU A 338 -5.11 5.82 26.71
C LEU A 338 -5.42 4.67 27.67
N GLU A 339 -4.87 4.67 28.88
CA GLU A 339 -5.20 3.65 29.90
C GLU A 339 -6.67 3.69 30.29
N LYS A 340 -7.29 4.88 30.32
CA LYS A 340 -8.73 5.02 30.59
C LYS A 340 -9.60 4.44 29.48
N GLU A 341 -9.23 4.64 28.21
CA GLU A 341 -9.94 4.04 27.08
C GLU A 341 -9.69 2.54 26.93
N ARG A 342 -8.50 2.08 27.36
CA ARG A 342 -7.96 0.72 27.34
C ARG A 342 -7.80 0.06 25.96
N ILE A 343 -8.78 0.20 25.08
CA ILE A 343 -8.86 -0.50 23.80
C ILE A 343 -7.61 -0.32 22.91
N ALA A 344 -7.01 0.88 22.88
CA ALA A 344 -5.81 1.12 22.09
C ALA A 344 -4.61 0.33 22.62
N LEU A 345 -4.49 0.16 23.93
CA LEU A 345 -3.41 -0.60 24.57
C LEU A 345 -3.51 -2.10 24.28
N ASP A 346 -4.72 -2.61 24.03
CA ASP A 346 -4.92 -4.01 23.66
C ASP A 346 -4.81 -4.21 22.13
N LYS A 347 -5.50 -3.36 21.34
CA LYS A 347 -5.69 -3.58 19.89
C LYS A 347 -4.56 -3.06 19.02
N VAL A 348 -3.78 -2.05 19.45
CA VAL A 348 -2.62 -1.60 18.68
C VAL A 348 -1.52 -2.66 18.67
N PRO A 349 -1.07 -3.24 19.81
CA PRO A 349 -0.10 -4.32 19.80
C PRO A 349 -0.60 -5.55 19.02
N GLU A 350 -1.86 -5.96 19.22
CA GLU A 350 -2.46 -7.05 18.46
C GLU A 350 -2.39 -6.80 16.94
N GLY A 351 -2.73 -5.58 16.51
CA GLY A 351 -2.68 -5.18 15.11
C GLY A 351 -1.26 -5.20 14.54
N LEU A 352 -0.30 -4.63 15.26
CA LEU A 352 1.11 -4.61 14.85
C LEU A 352 1.70 -6.01 14.77
N SER A 353 1.43 -6.87 15.76
CA SER A 353 1.91 -8.26 15.75
C SER A 353 1.33 -9.06 14.60
N LYS A 354 0.03 -8.91 14.30
CA LYS A 354 -0.59 -9.57 13.13
C LYS A 354 0.02 -9.10 11.81
N PHE A 355 0.15 -7.78 11.62
CA PHE A 355 0.78 -7.24 10.42
C PHE A 355 2.26 -7.62 10.33
N GLY A 356 2.98 -7.69 11.46
CA GLY A 356 4.36 -8.12 11.55
C GLY A 356 4.53 -9.58 11.11
N ALA A 357 3.69 -10.49 11.60
CA ALA A 357 3.72 -11.88 11.20
C ALA A 357 3.48 -12.09 9.70
N ASP A 358 2.63 -11.28 9.06
CA ASP A 358 2.46 -11.33 7.60
C ASP A 358 3.63 -10.67 6.84
N THR A 359 4.28 -9.68 7.44
CA THR A 359 5.52 -9.09 6.92
C THR A 359 6.66 -10.11 6.96
N ASP A 360 6.77 -10.90 8.04
CA ASP A 360 7.76 -11.97 8.15
C ASP A 360 7.58 -13.03 7.05
N LYS A 361 6.33 -13.44 6.78
CA LYS A 361 6.03 -14.38 5.69
C LYS A 361 6.37 -13.80 4.32
N LEU A 362 6.06 -12.53 4.10
CA LEU A 362 6.41 -11.83 2.85
C LEU A 362 7.93 -11.76 2.68
N GLU A 363 8.67 -11.48 3.75
CA GLU A 363 10.13 -11.45 3.74
C GLU A 363 10.72 -12.82 3.41
N VAL A 364 10.20 -13.91 3.99
CA VAL A 364 10.62 -15.28 3.67
C VAL A 364 10.38 -15.59 2.19
N LEU A 365 9.18 -15.33 1.68
CA LEU A 365 8.84 -15.52 0.27
C LEU A 365 9.82 -14.76 -0.64
N ILE A 366 10.12 -13.51 -0.29
CA ILE A 366 11.05 -12.66 -1.04
C ILE A 366 12.47 -13.21 -1.00
N ARG A 367 12.98 -13.61 0.16
CA ARG A 367 14.33 -14.19 0.30
C ARG A 367 14.48 -15.44 -0.55
N GLU A 368 13.45 -16.29 -0.61
CA GLU A 368 13.44 -17.47 -1.48
C GLU A 368 13.47 -17.11 -2.96
N LEU A 369 12.73 -16.07 -3.38
CA LEU A 369 12.74 -15.58 -4.76
C LEU A 369 14.09 -14.96 -5.13
N ILE A 370 14.65 -14.10 -4.28
CA ILE A 370 15.98 -13.51 -4.47
C ILE A 370 17.02 -14.61 -4.58
N SER A 371 16.99 -15.62 -3.70
CA SER A 371 17.96 -16.73 -3.74
C SER A 371 17.91 -17.49 -5.06
N LYS A 372 16.71 -17.73 -5.61
CA LYS A 372 16.52 -18.38 -6.91
C LYS A 372 17.00 -17.49 -8.06
N GLU A 373 16.68 -16.21 -8.03
CA GLU A 373 17.03 -15.24 -9.08
C GLU A 373 18.53 -14.96 -9.11
N VAL A 374 19.14 -14.70 -7.95
CA VAL A 374 20.60 -14.51 -7.82
C VAL A 374 21.35 -15.77 -8.26
N SER A 375 20.87 -16.97 -7.91
CA SER A 375 21.46 -18.23 -8.40
C SER A 375 21.38 -18.33 -9.93
N THR A 376 20.26 -17.90 -10.52
CA THR A 376 20.05 -17.90 -11.97
C THR A 376 20.97 -16.90 -12.67
N LEU A 377 21.05 -15.67 -12.14
CA LEU A 377 21.93 -14.62 -12.64
C LEU A 377 23.40 -15.01 -12.50
N GLN A 378 23.82 -15.55 -11.35
CA GLN A 378 25.19 -16.06 -11.16
C GLN A 378 25.51 -17.19 -12.14
N HIS A 379 24.56 -18.08 -12.40
CA HIS A 379 24.76 -19.14 -13.39
C HIS A 379 24.91 -18.57 -14.81
N GLN A 380 24.09 -17.58 -15.19
CA GLN A 380 24.17 -16.89 -16.48
C GLN A 380 25.50 -16.11 -16.63
N TYR A 381 25.93 -15.39 -15.59
CA TYR A 381 27.22 -14.69 -15.59
C TYR A 381 28.38 -15.67 -15.72
N ALA A 382 28.37 -16.78 -14.98
CA ALA A 382 29.41 -17.81 -15.09
C ALA A 382 29.44 -18.46 -16.48
N GLN A 383 28.27 -18.70 -17.10
CA GLN A 383 28.19 -19.19 -18.48
C GLN A 383 28.76 -18.17 -19.47
N ASN A 384 28.40 -16.89 -19.36
CA ASN A 384 28.91 -15.82 -20.21
C ASN A 384 30.42 -15.61 -20.05
N GLU A 385 30.97 -15.74 -18.83
CA GLU A 385 32.41 -15.70 -18.54
C GLU A 385 33.14 -16.87 -19.22
N VAL A 386 32.59 -18.08 -19.11
CA VAL A 386 33.12 -19.28 -19.78
C VAL A 386 33.08 -19.11 -21.30
N GLU A 387 31.99 -18.62 -21.87
CA GLU A 387 31.88 -18.35 -23.31
C GLU A 387 32.89 -17.30 -23.77
N ARG A 388 33.10 -16.25 -22.97
CA ARG A 388 34.10 -15.21 -23.26
C ARG A 388 35.53 -15.76 -23.22
N LEU A 389 35.84 -16.62 -22.26
CA LEU A 389 37.13 -17.30 -22.15
C LEU A 389 37.36 -18.27 -23.32
N ILE A 390 36.34 -19.04 -23.72
CA ILE A 390 36.38 -19.90 -24.90
C ILE A 390 36.62 -19.06 -26.16
N ALA A 391 35.88 -17.97 -26.36
CA ALA A 391 36.03 -17.09 -27.52
C ALA A 391 37.41 -16.41 -27.58
N THR A 392 37.99 -16.10 -26.43
CA THR A 392 39.36 -15.55 -26.33
C THR A 392 40.38 -16.62 -26.70
N LYS A 393 40.24 -17.84 -26.17
CA LYS A 393 41.13 -18.96 -26.47
C LYS A 393 41.06 -19.41 -27.94
N MET A 394 39.88 -19.35 -28.56
CA MET A 394 39.72 -19.64 -30.00
C MET A 394 40.30 -18.55 -30.92
N LYS A 395 40.48 -17.32 -30.42
CA LYS A 395 41.21 -16.26 -31.14
C LYS A 395 42.73 -16.39 -31.00
N GLU A 396 43.20 -16.91 -29.87
CA GLU A 396 44.63 -17.14 -29.60
C GLU A 396 45.17 -18.41 -30.26
N ASP A 397 44.31 -19.42 -30.46
CA ASP A 397 44.67 -20.70 -31.08
C ASP A 397 43.68 -21.03 -32.23
N PRO A 398 43.79 -20.34 -33.39
CA PRO A 398 42.93 -20.61 -34.52
C PRO A 398 43.16 -22.05 -34.98
N ALA A 399 42.08 -22.83 -35.11
CA ALA A 399 42.16 -24.22 -35.58
C ALA A 399 43.05 -24.31 -36.83
N PRO A 400 43.94 -25.32 -36.92
CA PRO A 400 44.85 -25.44 -38.04
C PRO A 400 44.04 -25.48 -39.34
N ALA A 401 44.42 -24.61 -40.29
CA ALA A 401 43.77 -24.51 -41.58
C ALA A 401 43.61 -25.91 -42.21
N PRO A 402 42.45 -26.23 -42.81
CA PRO A 402 42.27 -27.52 -43.46
C PRO A 402 43.38 -27.71 -44.49
N ALA A 403 44.11 -28.83 -44.36
CA ALA A 403 45.22 -29.15 -45.25
C ALA A 403 44.77 -29.05 -46.71
N PRO A 404 45.60 -28.46 -47.60
CA PRO A 404 45.22 -28.25 -48.99
C PRO A 404 44.87 -29.60 -49.62
N THR A 405 43.63 -29.71 -50.10
CA THR A 405 43.18 -30.82 -50.93
C THR A 405 44.08 -30.90 -52.15
N LYS A 406 44.89 -31.96 -52.24
CA LYS A 406 45.72 -32.26 -53.41
C LYS A 406 44.80 -32.32 -54.64
N GLN A 407 44.98 -31.38 -55.57
CA GLN A 407 44.40 -31.48 -56.90
C GLN A 407 44.84 -32.80 -57.54
N PRO A 408 43.94 -33.58 -58.16
CA PRO A 408 44.32 -34.76 -58.91
C PRO A 408 45.11 -34.36 -60.17
N PRO A 409 46.08 -35.17 -60.63
CA PRO A 409 46.91 -34.84 -61.77
C PRO A 409 46.08 -34.81 -63.06
N THR A 410 46.31 -33.77 -63.86
CA THR A 410 45.81 -33.56 -65.22
C THR A 410 46.12 -34.76 -66.12
N VAL A 411 45.08 -35.39 -66.67
CA VAL A 411 45.18 -36.40 -67.71
C VAL A 411 45.48 -35.72 -69.05
N ALA A 412 46.63 -36.03 -69.63
CA ALA A 412 47.02 -35.60 -70.97
C ALA A 412 46.12 -36.27 -72.03
N GLN A 413 45.32 -35.46 -72.75
CA GLN A 413 44.66 -35.90 -73.97
C GLN A 413 45.66 -35.92 -75.13
N LYS A 414 45.90 -37.11 -75.68
CA LYS A 414 46.59 -37.31 -76.96
C LYS A 414 45.71 -36.78 -78.09
N THR A 415 46.17 -35.78 -78.82
CA THR A 415 45.67 -35.43 -80.16
C THR A 415 46.27 -36.39 -81.20
N CYS A 416 45.40 -37.14 -81.89
CA CYS A 416 45.72 -37.80 -83.16
C CYS A 416 45.20 -36.91 -84.30
N THR A 417 46.07 -36.66 -85.29
CA THR A 417 45.84 -35.81 -86.46
C THR A 417 44.88 -36.40 -87.49
N ARG A 418 43.99 -35.55 -88.04
CA ARG A 418 43.44 -35.49 -89.42
C ARG A 418 42.25 -34.52 -89.37
N GLY A 419 42.02 -33.55 -90.24
CA GLY A 419 42.61 -33.06 -91.47
C GLY A 419 41.53 -32.14 -92.09
N LEU A 420 41.94 -31.04 -92.72
CA LEU A 420 41.28 -30.40 -93.87
C LEU A 420 39.73 -30.26 -93.86
N ARG A 421 39.19 -29.04 -93.70
CA ARG A 421 38.85 -28.11 -94.79
C ARG A 421 37.95 -26.96 -94.31
N SER A 422 38.33 -25.78 -94.78
CA SER A 422 37.61 -24.51 -94.91
C SER A 422 36.15 -24.64 -95.36
N VAL A 423 35.26 -23.80 -94.81
CA VAL A 423 34.45 -22.80 -95.56
C VAL A 423 34.06 -21.68 -94.58
N GLN A 424 34.51 -20.45 -94.87
CA GLN A 424 33.99 -19.20 -94.30
C GLN A 424 32.59 -18.90 -94.86
N VAL A 425 31.75 -18.16 -94.13
CA VAL A 425 31.38 -16.76 -94.47
C VAL A 425 30.18 -16.34 -93.60
N ALA A 426 30.31 -15.12 -93.05
CA ALA A 426 29.29 -14.20 -92.51
C ALA A 426 28.55 -14.59 -91.22
#